data_AF-A0A2P0ZG57-F1
#
_entry.id   AF-A0A2P0ZG57-F1
#
_cell.length_a   1.000
_cell.length_b   1.000
_cell.length_c   1.000
_cell.angle_alpha   90.00
_cell.angle_beta   90.00
_cell.angle_gamma   90.00
#
_symmetry.space_group_name_H-M   'P 1'
#
loop_
_entity.id
_entity.type
_entity.pdbx_description
1 polymer ?
#
loop_
_entity_poly.entity_id
_entity_poly.type
_entity_poly.pdbx_seq_one_letter_code
_entity_poly.pdbx_strand_id
1 'polypeptide(L)'
;MFSNRSNALDITIPLFIIMGISQVIVGNYVAAGIWLIIALGQFVVPRVGVNNLNQLHRPEVLFVWLMIITFTCLVIYQIYIDAVS
;
A
#
# COMPACT_ATOMS: atom_id res chain seq x y z
N MET A 1 37.86 16.08 -32.51
CA MET A 1 36.44 16.42 -32.24
C MET A 1 35.82 15.18 -31.60
N PHE A 2 35.87 15.07 -30.28
CA PHE A 2 35.41 13.88 -29.55
C PHE A 2 33.89 13.90 -29.47
N SER A 3 33.26 13.00 -30.21
CA SER A 3 31.81 12.77 -30.21
C SER A 3 31.39 12.22 -28.84
N ASN A 4 30.97 13.10 -27.92
CA ASN A 4 30.25 12.78 -26.69
C ASN A 4 28.85 12.23 -27.02
N ARG A 5 28.79 11.01 -27.58
CA ARG A 5 27.55 10.22 -27.57
C ARG A 5 27.60 9.37 -26.30
N SER A 6 27.12 9.91 -25.19
CA SER A 6 26.68 9.09 -24.08
C SER A 6 25.60 8.16 -24.64
N ASN A 7 25.89 6.86 -24.74
CA ASN A 7 24.94 5.91 -25.30
C ASN A 7 23.69 5.93 -24.43
N ALA A 8 22.52 6.10 -25.03
CA ALA A 8 21.24 6.03 -24.32
C ALA A 8 21.16 4.74 -23.47
N LEU A 9 21.76 3.65 -23.97
CA LEU A 9 21.82 2.35 -23.30
C LEU A 9 22.51 2.39 -21.91
N ASP A 10 23.57 3.19 -21.73
CA ASP A 10 24.33 3.27 -20.48
C ASP A 10 23.55 3.95 -19.35
N ILE A 11 22.61 4.85 -19.70
CA ILE A 11 21.72 5.53 -18.76
C ILE A 11 20.45 4.70 -18.50
N THR A 12 20.01 3.90 -19.47
CA THR A 12 18.74 3.17 -19.37
C THR A 12 18.82 1.99 -18.40
N ILE A 13 19.95 1.28 -18.36
CA ILE A 13 20.17 0.13 -17.45
C ILE A 13 20.02 0.52 -15.96
N PRO A 14 20.70 1.56 -15.44
CA PRO A 14 20.53 1.97 -14.05
C PRO A 14 19.10 2.48 -13.76
N LEU A 15 18.43 3.10 -14.74
CA LEU A 15 17.04 3.54 -14.58
C LEU A 15 16.09 2.35 -14.37
N PHE A 16 16.22 1.28 -15.15
CA PHE A 16 15.42 0.06 -15.00
C PHE A 16 15.65 -0.64 -13.66
N ILE A 17 16.89 -0.64 -13.16
CA ILE A 17 17.21 -1.22 -11.85
C ILE A 17 16.53 -0.41 -10.73
N ILE A 18 16.58 0.92 -10.80
CA ILE A 18 15.91 1.79 -9.82
C ILE A 18 14.39 1.58 -9.86
N MET A 19 13.81 1.50 -11.05
CA MET A 19 12.37 1.20 -11.23
C MET A 19 12.01 -0.18 -10.66
N GLY A 20 12.81 -1.22 -10.94
CA GLY A 20 12.59 -2.56 -10.40
C GLY A 20 12.64 -2.61 -8.88
N ILE A 21 13.62 -1.93 -8.25
CA ILE A 21 13.73 -1.83 -6.79
C ILE A 21 12.50 -1.10 -6.20
N SER A 22 12.08 0.00 -6.82
CA SER A 22 10.89 0.73 -6.35
C SER A 22 9.62 -0.12 -6.40
N GLN A 23 9.41 -0.92 -7.45
CA GLN A 23 8.24 -1.81 -7.52
C GLN A 23 8.29 -2.94 -6.48
N VAL A 24 9.45 -3.51 -6.19
CA VAL A 24 9.59 -4.53 -5.14
C VAL A 24 9.25 -3.94 -3.77
N ILE A 25 9.72 -2.72 -3.49
CA ILE A 25 9.45 -2.01 -2.24
C ILE A 25 7.95 -1.71 -2.12
N VAL A 26 7.34 -1.13 -3.15
CA VAL A 26 5.90 -0.83 -3.17
C VAL A 26 5.06 -2.10 -3.01
N GLY A 27 5.41 -3.17 -3.72
CA GLY A 27 4.74 -4.47 -3.60
C GLY A 27 4.79 -5.03 -2.17
N ASN A 28 5.94 -4.92 -1.49
CA ASN A 28 6.06 -5.32 -0.08
C ASN A 28 5.21 -4.47 0.86
N TYR A 29 5.09 -3.16 0.63
CA TYR A 29 4.22 -2.30 1.44
C TYR A 29 2.74 -2.61 1.24
N VAL A 30 2.31 -2.87 0.00
CA VAL A 30 0.94 -3.29 -0.31
C VAL A 30 0.64 -4.63 0.37
N ALA A 31 1.54 -5.61 0.27
CA ALA A 31 1.42 -6.89 0.94
C ALA A 31 1.33 -6.72 2.46
N ALA A 32 2.23 -5.95 3.06
CA ALA A 32 2.23 -5.68 4.51
C ALA A 32 0.91 -5.06 4.98
N GLY A 33 0.32 -4.16 4.19
CA GLY A 33 -0.98 -3.58 4.49
C GLY A 33 -2.15 -4.55 4.36
N ILE A 34 -2.14 -5.45 3.38
CA ILE A 34 -3.13 -6.53 3.28
C ILE A 34 -3.05 -7.44 4.52
N TRP A 35 -1.83 -7.83 4.92
CA TRP A 35 -1.61 -8.62 6.14
C TRP A 35 -2.10 -7.89 7.40
N LEU A 36 -1.86 -6.58 7.48
CA LEU A 36 -2.34 -5.73 8.56
C LEU A 36 -3.88 -5.70 8.62
N ILE A 37 -4.56 -5.53 7.49
CA ILE A 37 -6.04 -5.55 7.43
C ILE A 37 -6.59 -6.90 7.89
N ILE A 38 -6.00 -8.00 7.43
CA ILE A 38 -6.42 -9.35 7.85
C ILE A 38 -6.25 -9.53 9.36
N ALA A 39 -5.09 -9.15 9.91
CA ALA A 39 -4.82 -9.23 11.34
C ALA A 39 -5.79 -8.37 12.17
N LEU A 40 -6.08 -7.16 11.70
CA LEU A 40 -7.04 -6.24 12.33
C LEU A 40 -8.48 -6.78 12.27
N GLY A 41 -8.87 -7.42 11.17
CA GLY A 41 -10.16 -8.10 11.03
C GLY A 41 -10.31 -9.24 12.05
N GLN A 42 -9.29 -10.09 12.18
CA GLN A 42 -9.25 -11.16 13.19
C GLN A 42 -9.28 -10.61 14.63
N PHE A 43 -8.72 -9.42 14.86
CA PHE A 43 -8.74 -8.76 16.16
C PHE A 43 -10.10 -8.16 16.52
N VAL A 44 -10.84 -7.62 15.54
CA VAL A 44 -12.12 -6.92 15.77
C VAL A 44 -13.33 -7.85 15.77
N VAL A 45 -13.38 -8.86 14.89
CA VAL A 45 -14.54 -9.76 14.77
C VAL A 45 -14.94 -10.42 16.10
N PRO A 46 -14.00 -10.91 16.94
CA PRO A 46 -14.34 -11.47 18.25
C PRO A 46 -14.82 -10.42 19.26
N ARG A 47 -14.38 -9.16 19.12
CA ARG A 47 -14.69 -8.05 20.04
C ARG A 47 -16.01 -7.37 19.78
N VAL A 48 -16.50 -7.44 18.55
CA VAL A 48 -17.80 -6.88 18.16
C VAL A 48 -18.88 -7.95 18.27
N GLY A 49 -18.51 -9.22 18.06
CA GLY A 49 -19.46 -10.31 17.94
C GLY A 49 -20.33 -10.14 16.70
N VAL A 50 -20.50 -11.21 15.92
CA VAL A 50 -21.27 -11.15 14.65
C VAL A 50 -22.71 -10.62 14.85
N ASN A 51 -23.24 -10.70 16.08
CA ASN A 51 -24.61 -10.34 16.43
C ASN A 51 -24.74 -9.16 17.40
N ASN A 52 -23.64 -8.52 17.85
CA ASN A 52 -23.69 -7.54 18.95
C ASN A 52 -23.25 -6.13 18.51
N LEU A 53 -24.09 -5.48 17.71
CA LEU A 53 -23.89 -4.10 17.23
C LEU A 53 -23.72 -3.06 18.37
N ASN A 54 -24.10 -3.41 19.60
CA ASN A 54 -23.84 -2.61 20.80
C ASN A 54 -22.35 -2.48 21.16
N GLN A 55 -21.43 -3.16 20.46
CA GLN A 55 -19.99 -3.07 20.71
C GLN A 55 -19.25 -2.29 19.62
N LEU A 56 -19.96 -1.81 18.59
CA LEU A 56 -19.38 -1.07 17.45
C LEU A 56 -18.72 0.26 17.86
N HIS A 57 -19.25 0.89 18.91
CA HIS A 57 -18.80 2.18 19.43
C HIS A 57 -17.61 2.07 20.38
N ARG A 58 -17.11 0.86 20.64
CA ARG A 58 -15.88 0.69 21.42
C ARG A 58 -14.72 1.35 20.65
N PRO A 59 -13.85 2.10 21.35
CA PRO A 59 -12.78 2.87 20.71
C PRO A 59 -11.82 1.97 19.91
N GLU A 60 -11.58 0.75 20.37
CA GLU A 60 -10.75 -0.26 19.69
C GLU A 60 -11.29 -0.61 18.28
N VAL A 61 -12.61 -0.71 18.16
CA VAL A 61 -13.29 -1.07 16.91
C VAL A 61 -13.26 0.10 15.94
N LEU A 62 -13.56 1.31 16.43
CA LEU A 62 -13.48 2.54 15.63
C LEU A 62 -12.06 2.80 15.11
N PHE A 63 -11.04 2.58 15.94
CA PHE A 63 -9.64 2.76 15.54
C PHE A 63 -9.24 1.82 14.41
N VAL A 64 -9.66 0.56 14.48
CA VAL A 64 -9.41 -0.42 13.43
C VAL A 64 -10.12 -0.04 12.12
N TRP A 65 -11.38 0.38 12.19
CA TRP A 65 -12.11 0.83 10.99
C TRP A 65 -11.45 2.06 10.35
N LEU A 66 -11.00 3.02 11.15
CA LEU A 66 -10.24 4.17 10.67
C LEU A 66 -8.96 3.74 9.95
N MET A 67 -8.18 2.82 10.53
CA MET A 67 -6.98 2.26 9.91
C MET A 67 -7.29 1.60 8.56
N ILE A 68 -8.36 0.81 8.47
CA ILE A 68 -8.78 0.15 7.22
C ILE A 68 -9.15 1.19 6.16
N ILE A 69 -9.93 2.21 6.53
CA ILE A 69 -10.36 3.27 5.60
C ILE A 69 -9.15 4.05 5.11
N THR A 70 -8.27 4.52 6.00
CA THR A 70 -7.06 5.26 5.62
C THR A 70 -6.17 4.44 4.68
N PHE A 71 -5.95 3.16 4.99
CA PHE A 71 -5.15 2.31 4.12
C PHE A 71 -5.80 2.13 2.74
N THR A 72 -7.11 1.89 2.69
CA THR A 72 -7.85 1.76 1.44
C THR A 72 -7.77 3.03 0.59
N CYS A 73 -7.92 4.21 1.22
CA CYS A 73 -7.77 5.50 0.55
C CYS A 73 -6.37 5.70 -0.02
N LEU A 74 -5.31 5.32 0.71
CA LEU A 74 -3.93 5.41 0.22
C LEU A 74 -3.69 4.49 -0.97
N VAL A 75 -4.24 3.27 -0.96
CA VAL A 75 -4.17 2.35 -2.09
C VAL A 75 -4.89 2.91 -3.33
N ILE A 76 -6.11 3.42 -3.16
CA ILE A 76 -6.87 4.06 -4.26
C ILE A 76 -6.11 5.27 -4.81
N TYR A 77 -5.53 6.09 -3.93
CA TYR A 77 -4.73 7.25 -4.32
C TYR A 77 -3.50 6.84 -5.14
N GLN A 78 -2.81 5.78 -4.74
CA GLN A 78 -1.67 5.26 -5.49
C GLN A 78 -2.09 4.75 -6.87
N ILE A 79 -3.18 3.98 -6.95
CA ILE A 79 -3.73 3.50 -8.24
C ILE A 79 -4.10 4.68 -9.14
N TYR A 80 -4.70 5.74 -8.58
CA TYR A 80 -5.04 6.94 -9.34
C TYR A 80 -3.80 7.63 -9.92
N ILE A 81 -2.75 7.81 -9.14
CA ILE A 81 -1.47 8.36 -9.62
C ILE A 81 -0.93 7.48 -10.74
N ASP A 82 -0.80 6.17 -10.51
CA ASP A 82 -0.19 5.25 -11.48
C ASP A 82 -1.00 5.12 -12.79
N ALA A 83 -2.31 5.32 -12.76
CA ALA A 83 -3.18 5.18 -13.93
C ALA A 83 -3.42 6.48 -14.71
N VAL A 84 -3.34 7.64 -14.04
CA VAL A 84 -3.75 8.93 -14.62
C VAL A 84 -2.58 9.90 -14.80
N SER A 85 -1.54 9.85 -13.96
CA SER A 85 -0.35 10.72 -14.10
C SER A 85 0.79 9.99 -14.80
#